data_AF-A0A4Q3H223-F1
#
_entry.id   AF-A0A4Q3H223-F1
#
_cell.length_a   1.000
_cell.length_b   1.000
_cell.length_c   1.000
_cell.angle_alpha   90.00
_cell.angle_beta   90.00
_cell.angle_gamma   90.00
#
_symmetry.space_group_name_H-M   'P 1'
#
loop_
_entity.id
_entity.type
_entity.pdbx_description
1 polymer ?
#
loop_
_entity_poly.entity_id
_entity_poly.type
_entity_poly.pdbx_seq_one_letter_code
_entity_poly.pdbx_strand_id
1 'polypeptide(L)' 'MEKSRYRWVIVAAGGLLGCMAIGSMFTLPVFILPISKETGWSVTG' A
#
# COMPACT_ATOMS: atom_id res chain seq x y z
N MET A 1 -6.71 16.09 28.44
CA MET A 1 -7.39 16.11 27.12
C MET A 1 -6.53 15.55 25.97
N GLU A 2 -5.25 15.22 26.19
CA GLU A 2 -4.34 14.62 25.18
C GLU A 2 -4.64 13.16 24.82
N LYS A 3 -4.98 12.32 25.81
CA LYS A 3 -5.10 10.86 25.64
C LYS A 3 -6.20 10.43 24.64
N SER A 4 -7.25 11.24 24.49
CA SER A 4 -8.34 10.97 23.55
C SER A 4 -7.89 11.15 22.10
N ARG A 5 -7.12 12.20 21.80
CA ARG A 5 -6.63 12.48 20.44
C ARG A 5 -5.65 11.40 19.97
N TYR A 6 -4.77 10.91 20.85
CA TYR A 6 -3.80 9.87 20.51
C TYR A 6 -4.48 8.55 20.07
N ARG A 7 -5.59 8.16 20.72
CA ARG A 7 -6.40 7.00 20.31
C ARG A 7 -6.95 7.16 18.89
N TRP A 8 -7.51 8.32 18.59
CA TRP A 8 -8.06 8.61 17.26
C TRP A 8 -6.97 8.72 16.18
N VAL A 9 -5.78 9.22 16.52
CA VAL A 9 -4.63 9.23 15.61
C VAL A 9 -4.21 7.82 15.22
N ILE A 10 -4.15 6.88 16.18
CA ILE A 10 -3.79 5.48 15.89
C ILE A 10 -4.84 4.83 14.96
N VAL A 11 -6.13 5.09 15.19
CA VAL A 11 -7.21 4.58 14.34
C VAL A 11 -7.11 5.16 12.92
N ALA A 12 -6.89 6.47 12.79
CA ALA A 12 -6.72 7.12 11.49
C ALA A 12 -5.48 6.60 10.74
N ALA A 13 -4.35 6.45 11.44
CA ALA A 13 -3.13 5.87 10.89
C ALA A 13 -3.33 4.42 10.45
N GLY A 14 -3.99 3.60 11.26
CA GLY A 14 -4.33 2.22 10.92
C GLY A 14 -5.23 2.11 9.69
N GLY A 15 -6.26 2.96 9.58
CA GLY A 15 -7.14 3.01 8.41
C GLY A 15 -6.41 3.42 7.13
N LEU A 16 -5.55 4.45 7.21
CA LEU A 16 -4.72 4.90 6.09
C LEU A 16 -3.74 3.82 5.63
N LEU A 17 -3.02 3.19 6.57
CA LEU A 17 -2.08 2.12 6.27
C LEU A 17 -2.78 0.91 5.66
N GLY A 18 -3.96 0.52 6.16
CA GLY A 18 -4.77 -0.56 5.58
C GLY A 18 -5.25 -0.24 4.16
N CYS A 19 -5.72 0.99 3.93
CA CYS A 19 -6.11 1.46 2.60
C CYS A 19 -4.93 1.40 1.61
N MET A 20 -3.76 1.88 2.03
CA MET A 20 -2.54 1.85 1.21
C MET A 20 -2.05 0.43 0.95
N ALA A 21 -2.10 -0.47 1.95
CA ALA A 21 -1.69 -1.86 1.79
C ALA A 21 -2.52 -2.57 0.72
N ILE A 22 -3.86 -2.48 0.82
CA ILE A 22 -4.77 -3.09 -0.16
C ILE A 22 -4.60 -2.41 -1.52
N GLY A 23 -4.58 -1.08 -1.58
CA GLY A 23 -4.38 -0.33 -2.82
C GLY A 23 -3.06 -0.70 -3.51
N SER A 24 -1.97 -0.86 -2.75
CA SER A 24 -0.66 -1.24 -3.27
C SER A 24 -0.65 -2.65 -3.85
N MET A 25 -1.32 -3.62 -3.23
CA MET A 25 -1.43 -4.99 -3.76
C MET A 25 -2.12 -5.03 -5.13
N PHE A 26 -3.07 -4.13 -5.38
CA PHE A 26 -3.75 -4.02 -6.68
C PHE A 26 -3.01 -3.14 -7.69
N THR A 27 -2.31 -2.08 -7.24
CA THR A 27 -1.55 -1.17 -8.11
C THR A 27 -0.22 -1.78 -8.57
N LEU A 28 0.47 -2.54 -7.72
CA LEU A 28 1.76 -3.17 -8.04
C LEU A 28 1.74 -3.96 -9.35
N PRO A 29 0.83 -4.93 -9.55
CA PRO A 29 0.84 -5.75 -10.76
C PRO A 29 0.57 -4.94 -12.05
N VAL A 30 -0.20 -3.84 -11.96
CA VAL A 30 -0.45 -2.94 -13.10
C VAL A 30 0.81 -2.19 -13.53
N PHE A 31 1.65 -1.75 -12.58
CA PHE A 31 2.91 -1.05 -12.89
C PHE A 31 4.10 -2.01 -13.09
N ILE A 32 4.06 -3.21 -12.49
CA ILE A 32 5.07 -4.23 -12.71
C ILE A 32 4.97 -4.80 -14.13
N LEU A 33 3.78 -4.94 -14.70
CA LEU A 33 3.64 -5.44 -16.08
C LEU A 33 4.48 -4.66 -17.12
N PRO A 34 4.40 -3.32 -17.21
CA PRO A 34 5.25 -2.56 -18.13
C PRO A 34 6.73 -2.60 -17.71
N ILE A 35 7.06 -2.49 -16.40
CA ILE A 35 8.46 -2.52 -15.93
C ILE A 35 9.14 -3.87 -16.26
N SER A 36 8.46 -4.99 -16.03
CA SER A 36 8.96 -6.35 -16.26
C SER A 36 9.07 -6.65 -17.75
N LYS A 37 8.12 -6.15 -18.57
CA LYS A 37 8.19 -6.28 -20.02
C LYS A 37 9.35 -5.50 -20.63
N GLU A 38 9.67 -4.32 -20.10
CA GLU A 38 10.77 -3.50 -20.61
C GLU A 38 12.16 -3.92 -20.08
N THR A 39 12.24 -4.48 -18.87
CA THR A 39 13.51 -4.93 -18.27
C THR A 39 13.84 -6.40 -18.52
N GLY A 40 12.93 -7.18 -19.09
CA GLY A 40 13.11 -8.61 -19.36
C GLY A 40 13.20 -9.47 -18.09
N TRP A 41 12.88 -8.92 -16.92
CA TRP A 41 12.82 -9.65 -15.67
C TRP A 41 11.61 -10.59 -15.65
N SER A 42 11.87 -11.86 -15.33
CA SER A 42 10.83 -12.89 -15.17
C SER A 42 9.81 -12.42 -14.12
N VAL A 43 8.54 -12.46 -14.49
CA VAL A 43 7.43 -12.27 -13.56
C VAL A 43 7.38 -13.51 -12.67
N THR A 44 8.18 -13.53 -11.60
CA THR A 44 7.95 -14.48 -10.51
C THR A 44 6.77 -13.93 -9.70
N GLY A 45 5.59 -14.44 -10.07
CA GLY A 45 4.40 -14.48 -9.24
C GLY A 45 4.14 -15.92 -8.82
#